data_AF-X6P699-F1
#
_entry.id   AF-X6P699-F1
#
_cell.length_a   1.000
_cell.length_b   1.000
_cell.length_c   1.000
_cell.angle_alpha   90.00
_cell.angle_beta   90.00
_cell.angle_gamma   90.00
#
_symmetry.space_group_name_H-M   'P 1'
#
loop_
_entity.id
_entity.type
_entity.pdbx_description
1 polymer ?
#
loop_
_entity_poly.entity_id
_entity_poly.type
_entity_poly.pdbx_seq_one_letter_code
_entity_poly.pdbx_strand_id
1 'polypeptide(L)'
;MQEIKRLTGHFEIINDLQFSSNGQIVVSSSDDKIIGIWDIQSGERKSQFNGHSSGVMIAQFSPDDQFIVSCSTDATIRIWNVISGQQVKKFDVHLGAILNVKFFPNGETLVSCDKAIRLWDVKTGAQIQVLKGPPGDATGVDISTNGHTIASSFTDKTIRLWEPL
;
A
#
# COMPACT_ATOMS: atom_id res chain seq x y z
N MET A 1 9.40 -27.98 2.92
CA MET A 1 8.87 -26.98 1.96
C MET A 1 9.64 -27.11 0.66
N GLN A 2 8.98 -26.94 -0.49
CA GLN A 2 9.58 -27.00 -1.82
C GLN A 2 9.13 -25.77 -2.62
N GLU A 3 10.06 -25.16 -3.39
CA GLU A 3 9.74 -24.13 -4.37
C GLU A 3 8.94 -24.76 -5.53
N ILE A 4 7.73 -24.25 -5.78
CA ILE A 4 6.85 -24.78 -6.85
C ILE A 4 6.85 -23.92 -8.11
N LYS A 5 7.21 -22.64 -7.99
CA LYS A 5 7.21 -21.67 -9.09
C LYS A 5 8.06 -20.46 -8.74
N ARG A 6 8.68 -19.87 -9.76
CA ARG A 6 9.47 -18.63 -9.67
C ARG A 6 8.90 -17.61 -10.65
N LEU A 7 8.59 -16.42 -10.14
CA LEU A 7 8.14 -15.28 -10.94
C LEU A 7 9.32 -14.29 -11.04
N THR A 8 9.70 -13.91 -12.26
CA THR A 8 10.84 -13.02 -12.52
C THR A 8 10.39 -11.83 -13.36
N GLY A 9 11.08 -10.68 -13.21
CA GLY A 9 10.81 -9.47 -14.01
C GLY A 9 10.88 -8.15 -13.27
N HIS A 10 11.04 -8.16 -11.94
CA HIS A 10 11.57 -6.99 -11.24
C HIS A 10 13.08 -6.92 -11.41
N PHE A 11 13.61 -5.71 -11.51
CA PHE A 11 15.05 -5.46 -11.71
C PHE A 11 15.78 -5.05 -10.42
N GLU A 12 15.02 -4.79 -9.36
CA GLU A 12 15.53 -4.44 -8.03
C GLU A 12 14.77 -5.22 -6.96
N ILE A 13 15.07 -4.91 -5.69
CA ILE A 13 14.46 -5.54 -4.51
C ILE A 13 12.93 -5.39 -4.57
N ILE A 14 12.23 -6.49 -4.27
CA ILE A 14 10.78 -6.51 -4.07
C ILE A 14 10.53 -6.18 -2.60
N ASN A 15 9.75 -5.13 -2.33
CA ASN A 15 9.52 -4.60 -1.00
C ASN A 15 8.30 -5.23 -0.32
N ASP A 16 7.23 -5.50 -1.09
CA ASP A 16 5.99 -6.10 -0.56
C ASP A 16 5.26 -6.93 -1.62
N LEU A 17 4.39 -7.83 -1.15
CA LEU A 17 3.54 -8.69 -1.96
C LEU A 17 2.19 -8.95 -1.30
N GLN A 18 1.13 -9.05 -2.10
CA GLN A 18 -0.19 -9.41 -1.63
C GLN A 18 -0.94 -10.27 -2.65
N PHE A 19 -1.62 -11.32 -2.18
CA PHE A 19 -2.59 -12.05 -3.00
C PHE A 19 -3.88 -11.22 -3.19
N SER A 20 -4.51 -11.36 -4.36
CA SER A 20 -5.91 -11.01 -4.54
C SER A 20 -6.80 -11.88 -3.65
N SER A 21 -8.02 -11.43 -3.37
CA SER A 21 -8.97 -12.17 -2.51
C SER A 21 -9.27 -13.60 -3.00
N ASN A 22 -9.27 -13.80 -4.32
CA ASN A 22 -9.46 -15.11 -4.96
C ASN A 22 -8.18 -15.96 -5.06
N GLY A 23 -7.03 -15.43 -4.66
CA GLY A 23 -5.74 -16.11 -4.68
C GLY A 23 -5.18 -16.43 -6.07
N GLN A 24 -5.74 -15.88 -7.15
CA GLN A 24 -5.29 -16.15 -8.52
C GLN A 24 -4.19 -15.20 -8.99
N ILE A 25 -4.09 -14.04 -8.34
CA ILE A 25 -3.18 -12.96 -8.73
C ILE A 25 -2.36 -12.53 -7.53
N VAL A 26 -1.11 -12.14 -7.76
CA VAL A 26 -0.28 -11.42 -6.79
C VAL A 26 0.00 -10.02 -7.31
N VAL A 27 -0.08 -9.02 -6.43
CA VAL A 27 0.52 -7.70 -6.63
C VAL A 27 1.86 -7.66 -5.91
N SER A 28 2.87 -7.06 -6.54
CA SER A 28 4.18 -6.79 -5.94
C SER A 28 4.59 -5.34 -6.10
N SER A 29 5.39 -4.83 -5.16
CA SER A 29 6.02 -3.51 -5.22
C SER A 29 7.54 -3.63 -5.13
N SER A 30 8.28 -2.72 -5.77
CA SER A 30 9.73 -2.84 -5.86
C SER A 30 10.44 -1.49 -5.93
N ASP A 31 11.72 -1.52 -5.56
CA ASP A 31 12.67 -0.41 -5.72
C ASP A 31 12.92 -0.03 -7.18
N ASP A 32 12.57 -0.90 -8.13
CA ASP A 32 12.59 -0.59 -9.58
C ASP A 32 11.47 0.38 -10.00
N LYS A 33 10.69 0.86 -9.02
CA LYS A 33 9.60 1.84 -9.16
C LYS A 33 8.35 1.27 -9.80
N ILE A 34 8.31 -0.04 -10.03
CA ILE A 34 7.22 -0.74 -10.71
C ILE A 34 6.37 -1.49 -9.70
N ILE A 35 5.06 -1.48 -9.95
CA ILE A 35 4.12 -2.41 -9.33
C ILE A 35 3.81 -3.49 -10.35
N GLY A 36 4.05 -4.76 -10.00
CA GLY A 36 3.80 -5.91 -10.87
C GLY A 36 2.50 -6.62 -10.52
N ILE A 37 1.76 -7.09 -11.52
CA ILE A 37 0.61 -8.00 -11.37
C ILE A 37 0.92 -9.31 -12.05
N TRP A 38 0.78 -10.39 -11.30
CA TRP A 38 1.23 -11.71 -11.71
C TRP A 38 0.09 -12.70 -11.68
N ASP A 39 -0.07 -13.44 -12.76
CA ASP A 39 -0.96 -14.60 -12.78
C ASP A 39 -0.24 -15.80 -12.15
N ILE A 40 -0.82 -16.36 -11.10
CA ILE A 40 -0.17 -17.46 -10.38
C ILE A 40 -0.20 -18.74 -11.20
N GLN A 41 -1.23 -18.94 -12.01
CA GLN A 41 -1.39 -20.17 -12.79
C GLN A 41 -0.42 -20.20 -13.96
N SER A 42 -0.32 -19.13 -14.76
CA SER A 42 0.65 -19.09 -15.87
C SER A 42 2.06 -18.79 -15.39
N GLY A 43 2.22 -18.03 -14.31
CA GLY A 43 3.51 -17.52 -13.85
C GLY A 43 3.99 -16.27 -14.60
N GLU A 44 3.11 -15.64 -15.38
CA GLU A 44 3.44 -14.47 -16.19
C GLU A 44 3.00 -13.17 -15.53
N ARG A 45 3.70 -12.07 -15.86
CA ARG A 45 3.28 -10.72 -15.50
C ARG A 45 2.14 -10.28 -16.42
N LYS A 46 0.92 -10.14 -15.89
CA LYS A 46 -0.27 -9.69 -16.65
C LYS A 46 -0.23 -8.20 -16.95
N SER A 47 0.21 -7.41 -15.97
CA SER A 47 0.29 -5.97 -16.09
C SER A 47 1.36 -5.40 -15.17
N GLN A 48 1.73 -4.14 -15.43
CA GLN A 48 2.60 -3.37 -14.57
C GLN A 48 2.15 -1.92 -14.51
N PHE A 49 2.30 -1.30 -13.36
CA PHE A 49 1.96 0.11 -13.16
C PHE A 49 3.23 0.91 -13.00
N ASN A 50 3.33 1.97 -13.81
CA ASN A 50 4.44 2.91 -13.83
C ASN A 50 3.92 4.29 -13.44
N GLY A 51 4.71 5.05 -12.68
CA GLY A 51 4.40 6.44 -12.40
C GLY A 51 5.07 6.97 -11.14
N HIS A 52 5.39 6.11 -10.18
CA HIS A 52 6.26 6.47 -9.06
C HIS A 52 7.65 6.86 -9.56
N SER A 53 8.23 7.89 -8.95
CA SER A 53 9.55 8.41 -9.35
C SER A 53 10.70 7.83 -8.52
N SER A 54 10.37 7.08 -7.48
CA SER A 54 11.27 6.37 -6.58
C SER A 54 10.68 5.01 -6.19
N GLY A 55 11.42 4.20 -5.41
CA GLY A 55 11.03 2.85 -5.03
C GLY A 55 9.64 2.78 -4.38
N VAL A 56 8.87 1.76 -4.75
CA VAL A 56 7.52 1.52 -4.23
C VAL A 56 7.63 0.61 -3.01
N MET A 57 7.17 1.09 -1.85
CA MET A 57 7.32 0.38 -0.58
C MET A 57 6.21 -0.65 -0.36
N ILE A 58 4.98 -0.29 -0.71
CA ILE A 58 3.79 -1.13 -0.56
C ILE A 58 2.95 -1.00 -1.82
N ALA A 59 2.36 -2.12 -2.26
CA ALA A 59 1.25 -2.13 -3.20
C ALA A 59 0.25 -3.21 -2.78
N GLN A 60 -1.02 -2.81 -2.57
CA GLN A 60 -2.06 -3.69 -2.02
C GLN A 60 -3.39 -3.47 -2.74
N PHE A 61 -4.17 -4.54 -2.89
CA PHE A 61 -5.53 -4.51 -3.41
C PHE A 61 -6.48 -3.79 -2.45
N SER A 62 -7.50 -3.14 -3.02
CA SER A 62 -8.72 -2.78 -2.29
C SER A 62 -9.49 -4.04 -1.87
N PRO A 63 -10.40 -3.95 -0.88
CA PRO A 63 -11.16 -5.10 -0.40
C PRO A 63 -11.98 -5.83 -1.48
N ASP A 64 -12.32 -5.13 -2.57
CA ASP A 64 -13.06 -5.64 -3.72
C ASP A 64 -12.17 -6.01 -4.94
N ASP A 65 -10.84 -5.98 -4.78
CA ASP A 65 -9.82 -6.21 -5.81
C ASP A 65 -9.93 -5.31 -7.06
N GLN A 66 -10.75 -4.25 -7.05
CA GLN A 66 -10.92 -3.37 -8.22
C GLN A 66 -9.79 -2.35 -8.37
N PHE A 67 -9.15 -2.01 -7.26
CA PHE A 67 -8.08 -1.03 -7.19
C PHE A 67 -6.85 -1.58 -6.49
N ILE A 68 -5.72 -0.94 -6.75
CA ILE A 68 -4.50 -1.08 -5.95
C ILE A 68 -4.18 0.27 -5.34
N VAL A 69 -3.82 0.29 -4.07
CA VAL A 69 -3.16 1.44 -3.43
C VAL A 69 -1.67 1.15 -3.35
N SER A 70 -0.84 2.17 -3.58
CA SER A 70 0.60 2.09 -3.40
C SER A 70 1.17 3.30 -2.71
N CYS A 71 2.27 3.11 -1.98
CA CYS A 71 3.06 4.18 -1.41
C CYS A 71 4.53 4.04 -1.76
N SER A 72 5.25 5.16 -1.79
CA SER A 72 6.62 5.21 -2.28
C SER A 72 7.49 6.17 -1.47
N THR A 73 8.80 5.95 -1.58
CA THR A 73 9.82 6.90 -1.13
C THR A 73 9.77 8.24 -1.89
N ASP A 74 9.00 8.35 -2.98
CA ASP A 74 8.71 9.61 -3.67
C ASP A 74 7.68 10.52 -2.97
N ALA A 75 7.27 10.17 -1.75
CA ALA A 75 6.31 10.91 -0.93
C ALA A 75 4.89 10.96 -1.49
N THR A 76 4.52 10.01 -2.36
CA THR A 76 3.17 9.92 -2.94
C THR A 76 2.46 8.63 -2.57
N ILE A 77 1.14 8.73 -2.42
CA ILE A 77 0.21 7.59 -2.44
C ILE A 77 -0.50 7.63 -3.78
N ARG A 78 -0.70 6.48 -4.40
CA ARG A 78 -1.41 6.37 -5.67
C ARG A 78 -2.46 5.28 -5.61
N ILE A 79 -3.55 5.49 -6.33
CA ILE A 79 -4.58 4.47 -6.55
C ILE A 79 -4.61 4.17 -8.04
N TRP A 80 -4.64 2.88 -8.36
CA TRP A 80 -4.61 2.34 -9.71
C TRP A 80 -5.85 1.48 -9.92
N ASN A 81 -6.46 1.56 -11.09
CA ASN A 81 -7.50 0.62 -11.48
C ASN A 81 -6.86 -0.65 -12.04
N VAL A 82 -7.21 -1.80 -11.47
CA VAL A 82 -6.56 -3.09 -11.76
C VAL A 82 -6.74 -3.51 -13.21
N ILE A 83 -7.94 -3.29 -13.78
CA ILE A 83 -8.30 -3.74 -15.12
C ILE A 83 -7.66 -2.86 -16.20
N SER A 84 -7.81 -1.54 -16.06
CA SER A 84 -7.35 -0.58 -17.08
C SER A 84 -5.84 -0.30 -17.01
N GLY A 85 -5.19 -0.59 -15.89
CA GLY A 85 -3.78 -0.23 -15.70
C GLY A 85 -3.57 1.26 -15.36
N GLN A 86 -4.64 2.05 -15.27
CA GLN A 86 -4.54 3.51 -15.16
C GLN A 86 -4.48 3.97 -13.71
N GLN A 87 -3.68 5.00 -13.46
CA GLN A 87 -3.74 5.73 -12.20
C GLN A 87 -5.05 6.52 -12.13
N VAL A 88 -5.86 6.25 -11.11
CA VAL A 88 -7.13 6.98 -10.88
C VAL A 88 -6.95 8.14 -9.90
N LYS A 89 -5.97 8.04 -8.99
CA LYS A 89 -5.70 9.10 -8.02
C LYS A 89 -4.25 9.14 -7.58
N LYS A 90 -3.81 10.33 -7.19
CA LYS A 90 -2.51 10.62 -6.58
C LYS A 90 -2.72 11.56 -5.40
N PHE A 91 -2.08 11.24 -4.28
CA PHE A 91 -2.05 12.05 -3.08
C PHE A 91 -0.61 12.54 -2.91
N ASP A 92 -0.41 13.85 -3.01
CA ASP A 92 0.89 14.50 -2.79
C ASP A 92 1.00 14.90 -1.32
N VAL A 93 1.76 14.11 -0.56
CA VAL A 93 1.77 14.17 0.90
C VAL A 93 2.89 15.08 1.43
N HIS A 94 3.87 15.44 0.60
CA HIS A 94 4.96 16.41 0.83
C HIS A 94 5.69 16.34 2.19
N LEU A 95 5.81 15.16 2.80
CA LEU A 95 6.32 15.03 4.18
C LEU A 95 7.45 14.00 4.38
N GLY A 96 7.88 13.36 3.28
CA GLY A 96 8.96 12.37 3.26
C GLY A 96 8.52 11.05 2.65
N ALA A 97 9.39 10.03 2.70
CA ALA A 97 9.08 8.69 2.23
C ALA A 97 7.87 8.10 3.00
N ILE A 98 6.95 7.49 2.26
CA ILE A 98 5.78 6.81 2.85
C ILE A 98 6.10 5.34 2.91
N LEU A 99 6.10 4.81 4.13
CA LEU A 99 6.58 3.46 4.41
C LEU A 99 5.46 2.43 4.36
N ASN A 100 4.22 2.86 4.61
CA ASN A 100 3.08 1.96 4.58
C ASN A 100 1.78 2.67 4.17
N VAL A 101 0.88 1.93 3.54
CA VAL A 101 -0.47 2.35 3.18
C VAL A 101 -1.40 1.14 3.14
N LYS A 102 -2.65 1.31 3.59
CA LYS A 102 -3.65 0.24 3.58
C LYS A 102 -5.07 0.79 3.42
N PHE A 103 -5.92 0.03 2.73
CA PHE A 103 -7.36 0.28 2.73
C PHE A 103 -7.99 -0.14 4.05
N PHE A 104 -8.95 0.65 4.52
CA PHE A 104 -9.93 0.15 5.47
C PHE A 104 -10.82 -0.93 4.83
N PRO A 105 -11.40 -1.83 5.64
CA PRO A 105 -12.29 -2.87 5.13
C PRO A 105 -13.48 -2.36 4.31
N ASN A 106 -13.92 -1.11 4.55
CA ASN A 106 -14.98 -0.48 3.77
C ASN A 106 -14.55 -0.05 2.36
N GLY A 107 -13.25 0.01 2.06
CA GLY A 107 -12.69 0.47 0.79
C GLY A 107 -12.78 1.99 0.56
N GLU A 108 -13.38 2.75 1.47
CA GLU A 108 -13.63 4.20 1.32
C GLU A 108 -12.54 5.05 1.97
N THR A 109 -11.81 4.47 2.94
CA THR A 109 -10.76 5.16 3.69
C THR A 109 -9.42 4.47 3.47
N LEU A 110 -8.35 5.27 3.38
CA LEU A 110 -6.97 4.78 3.48
C LEU A 110 -6.35 5.21 4.80
N VAL A 111 -5.47 4.37 5.34
CA VAL A 111 -4.46 4.77 6.31
C VAL A 111 -3.09 4.77 5.64
N SER A 112 -2.26 5.76 5.96
CA SER A 112 -0.84 5.76 5.60
C SER A 112 0.02 6.09 6.79
N CYS A 113 1.27 5.63 6.79
CA CYS A 113 2.25 6.03 7.79
C CYS A 113 3.53 6.61 7.17
N ASP A 114 3.88 7.79 7.67
CA ASP A 114 5.15 8.48 7.47
C ASP A 114 5.69 8.89 8.86
N LYS A 115 6.00 10.17 9.08
CA LYS A 115 6.24 10.73 10.43
C LYS A 115 4.98 10.77 11.30
N ALA A 116 3.81 10.55 10.72
CA ALA A 116 2.53 10.48 11.37
C ALA A 116 1.66 9.40 10.72
N ILE A 117 0.56 9.06 11.38
CA ILE A 117 -0.49 8.24 10.77
C ILE A 117 -1.55 9.18 10.22
N ARG A 118 -1.96 8.97 8.98
CA ARG A 118 -2.93 9.82 8.28
C ARG A 118 -4.06 8.99 7.73
N LEU A 119 -5.26 9.54 7.83
CA LEU A 119 -6.47 9.00 7.23
C LEU A 119 -6.86 9.82 6.02
N TRP A 120 -7.26 9.13 4.96
CA TRP A 120 -7.61 9.74 3.67
C TRP A 120 -8.94 9.21 3.18
N ASP A 121 -9.74 10.11 2.63
CA ASP A 121 -10.95 9.75 1.91
C ASP A 121 -10.57 9.39 0.46
N VAL A 122 -10.87 8.15 0.05
CA VAL A 122 -10.51 7.63 -1.28
C VAL A 122 -11.20 8.43 -2.39
N LYS A 123 -12.48 8.75 -2.20
CA LYS A 123 -13.33 9.34 -3.23
C LYS A 123 -12.96 10.78 -3.55
N THR A 124 -12.72 11.59 -2.53
CA THR A 124 -12.39 13.02 -2.63
C THR A 124 -10.89 13.23 -2.74
N GLY A 125 -10.08 12.35 -2.15
CA GLY A 125 -8.64 12.54 -2.03
C GLY A 125 -8.25 13.41 -0.83
N ALA A 126 -9.23 13.84 -0.03
CA ALA A 126 -9.00 14.70 1.10
C ALA A 126 -8.39 13.91 2.27
N GLN A 127 -7.53 14.59 3.02
CA GLN A 127 -7.09 14.06 4.31
C GLN A 127 -8.20 14.27 5.34
N ILE A 128 -8.63 13.19 5.98
CA ILE A 128 -9.67 13.19 7.01
C ILE A 128 -9.07 13.59 8.35
N GLN A 129 -7.97 12.93 8.74
CA GLN A 129 -7.39 13.06 10.07
C GLN A 129 -5.88 12.81 10.05
N VAL A 130 -5.18 13.40 11.02
CA VAL A 130 -3.79 13.06 11.36
C VAL A 130 -3.76 12.63 12.82
N LEU A 131 -3.31 11.40 13.07
CA LEU A 131 -3.10 10.89 14.42
C LEU A 131 -1.66 11.23 14.81
N LYS A 132 -1.52 12.27 15.64
CA LYS A 132 -0.22 12.70 16.17
C LYS A 132 -0.01 12.07 17.54
N GLY A 133 1.02 11.25 17.68
CA GLY A 133 1.53 10.81 18.97
C GLY A 133 2.81 11.54 19.38
N PRO A 134 3.39 11.20 20.55
CA PRO A 134 4.75 11.63 20.93
C PRO A 134 5.77 11.34 19.81
N PRO A 135 6.87 12.12 19.73
CA PRO A 135 7.81 12.08 18.60
C PRO A 135 8.34 10.66 18.34
N GLY A 136 8.24 10.24 17.09
CA GLY A 136 8.69 8.94 16.58
C GLY A 136 8.12 8.75 15.19
N ASP A 137 8.95 8.29 14.26
CA ASP A 137 8.52 8.03 12.88
C ASP A 137 7.76 6.69 12.85
N ALA A 138 6.56 6.69 12.28
CA ALA A 138 5.75 5.47 12.18
C ALA A 138 6.32 4.61 11.05
N THR A 139 6.65 3.36 11.37
CA THR A 139 7.30 2.43 10.44
C THR A 139 6.35 1.42 9.82
N GLY A 140 5.17 1.24 10.42
CA GLY A 140 4.17 0.29 9.95
C GLY A 140 2.80 0.62 10.50
N VAL A 141 1.78 0.17 9.78
CA VAL A 141 0.38 0.32 10.16
C VAL A 141 -0.40 -0.92 9.79
N ASP A 142 -1.37 -1.27 10.63
CA ASP A 142 -2.34 -2.31 10.34
C ASP A 142 -3.73 -1.90 10.86
N ILE A 143 -4.78 -2.49 10.28
CA ILE A 143 -6.18 -2.22 10.61
C ILE A 143 -6.84 -3.53 11.00
N SER A 144 -7.57 -3.53 12.12
CA SER A 144 -8.38 -4.66 12.54
C SER A 144 -9.41 -5.03 11.47
N THR A 145 -9.80 -6.31 11.42
CA THR A 145 -10.76 -6.79 10.39
C THR A 145 -12.11 -6.10 10.45
N ASN A 146 -12.53 -5.60 11.63
CA ASN A 146 -13.74 -4.82 11.81
C ASN A 146 -13.56 -3.31 11.51
N GLY A 147 -12.35 -2.85 11.20
CA GLY A 147 -12.05 -1.45 10.87
C GLY A 147 -12.02 -0.48 12.05
N HIS A 148 -12.32 -0.93 13.27
CA HIS A 148 -12.44 -0.04 14.43
C HIS A 148 -11.13 0.27 15.15
N THR A 149 -10.04 -0.42 14.81
CA THR A 149 -8.75 -0.22 15.48
C THR A 149 -7.62 -0.17 14.47
N ILE A 150 -6.79 0.85 14.58
CA ILE A 150 -5.53 0.97 13.87
C ILE A 150 -4.41 0.61 14.85
N ALA A 151 -3.50 -0.26 14.44
CA ALA A 151 -2.24 -0.52 15.15
C ALA A 151 -1.09 0.11 14.37
N SER A 152 -0.12 0.69 15.06
CA SER A 152 1.06 1.26 14.40
C SER A 152 2.33 1.07 15.19
N SER A 153 3.41 0.73 14.50
CA SER A 153 4.76 0.59 15.07
C SER A 153 5.57 1.86 14.87
N PHE A 154 6.41 2.19 15.85
CA PHE A 154 7.19 3.43 15.86
C PHE A 154 8.68 3.17 16.12
N THR A 155 9.53 4.07 15.66
CA THR A 155 11.00 3.99 15.91
C THR A 155 11.38 4.15 17.38
N ASP A 156 10.47 4.63 18.23
CA ASP A 156 10.65 4.71 19.69
C ASP A 156 10.43 3.37 20.42
N LYS A 157 10.30 2.27 19.65
CA LYS A 157 10.09 0.89 20.14
C LYS A 157 8.70 0.67 20.77
N THR A 158 7.72 1.50 20.42
CA THR A 158 6.33 1.34 20.88
C THR A 158 5.40 0.86 19.76
N ILE A 159 4.33 0.17 20.16
CA ILE A 159 3.13 -0.05 19.34
C ILE A 159 2.02 0.79 19.96
N ARG A 160 1.30 1.53 19.13
CA ARG A 160 0.19 2.38 19.57
C ARG A 160 -1.09 1.96 18.85
N LEU A 161 -2.19 1.91 19.60
CA LEU A 161 -3.52 1.59 19.10
C LEU A 161 -4.36 2.86 19.04
N TRP A 162 -5.19 2.96 18.00
CA TRP A 162 -6.02 4.13 17.75
C TRP A 162 -7.42 3.71 17.38
N GLU A 163 -8.40 4.44 17.88
CA GLU A 163 -9.78 4.40 17.42
C GLU A 163 -9.96 5.58 16.45
N PRO A 164 -10.17 5.32 15.14
CA PRO A 164 -10.50 6.38 14.19
C PRO A 164 -11.87 6.95 14.55
N LEU A 165 -11.97 8.28 14.62
CA LEU A 165 -13.21 8.99 14.94
C LEU A 165 -14.25 8.88 13.82
#